data_AF-A0A2V9ZPB4-F1
#
_entry.id   AF-A0A2V9ZPB4-F1
#
_cell.length_a   1.000
_cell.length_b   1.000
_cell.length_c   1.000
_cell.angle_alpha   90.00
_cell.angle_beta   90.00
_cell.angle_gamma   90.00
#
_symmetry.space_group_name_H-M   'P 1'
#
loop_
_entity.id
_entity.type
_entity.pdbx_description
1 polymer ?
#
loop_
_entity_poly.entity_id
_entity_poly.type
_entity_poly.pdbx_seq_one_letter_code
_entity_poly.pdbx_strand_id
1 'polypeptide(L)'
;MHGKQEAGQLPIQRGILASYRGKGSQIATNLSVIFRRSLLALIFLCLVAGVARSQISPGPLSRAHQYLDSATQCTACHKLGGGQAVFKCLDCHDEIASRLRAARGLHASYHINPGSSQECVRCHSEHNGVDFPLIKWDIKSFDHKQTGYALEGKHTGLACNRCHTAQHVSQSERENIKFKDLNKTFLGIPTACVACHQDKHEGRLGQNCLQCHNYNDWKITSG
;
A
#
# COMPACT_ATOMS: atom_id res chain seq x y z
N MET A 1 -115.62 41.28 8.53
CA MET A 1 -114.53 42.19 8.93
C MET A 1 -113.31 41.31 9.22
N HIS A 2 -112.54 40.94 8.19
CA HIS A 2 -111.32 41.61 7.70
C HIS A 2 -110.22 41.74 8.76
N GLY A 3 -109.10 41.03 8.54
CA GLY A 3 -107.86 41.22 9.30
C GLY A 3 -106.86 40.06 9.15
N LYS A 4 -106.25 39.90 7.97
CA LYS A 4 -104.99 39.14 7.80
C LYS A 4 -103.84 39.92 8.45
N GLN A 5 -102.89 39.22 9.07
CA GLN A 5 -101.50 39.70 9.16
C GLN A 5 -100.52 38.53 9.00
N GLU A 6 -99.58 38.74 8.09
CA GLU A 6 -98.47 37.86 7.73
C GLU A 6 -97.18 38.21 8.47
N ALA A 7 -96.29 37.21 8.47
CA ALA A 7 -94.83 37.27 8.34
C ALA A 7 -93.94 37.65 9.55
N GLY A 8 -92.94 36.79 9.77
CA GLY A 8 -91.80 37.01 10.66
C GLY A 8 -90.80 35.86 10.58
N GLN A 9 -90.15 35.70 9.42
CA GLN A 9 -89.09 34.71 9.17
C GLN A 9 -87.76 35.26 9.70
N LEU A 10 -87.19 34.64 10.74
CA LEU A 10 -85.88 34.99 11.31
C LEU A 10 -84.74 34.28 10.53
N PRO A 11 -83.73 34.98 10.01
CA PRO A 11 -82.65 34.38 9.24
C PRO A 11 -81.35 34.31 10.05
N ILE A 12 -81.17 33.33 10.95
CA ILE A 12 -79.86 33.19 11.63
C ILE A 12 -79.54 31.72 11.88
N GLN A 13 -78.92 31.02 10.91
CA GLN A 13 -78.05 29.84 11.17
C GLN A 13 -77.33 29.28 9.91
N ARG A 14 -76.84 30.12 8.98
CA ARG A 14 -76.05 29.64 7.82
C ARG A 14 -74.55 29.98 7.83
N GLY A 15 -74.04 30.60 8.90
CA GLY A 15 -72.65 31.09 8.94
C GLY A 15 -71.58 30.15 9.49
N ILE A 16 -71.91 29.16 10.32
CA ILE A 16 -70.88 28.47 11.15
C ILE A 16 -70.36 27.16 10.52
N LEU A 17 -71.15 26.47 9.68
CA LEU A 17 -70.75 25.17 9.11
C LEU A 17 -69.85 25.27 7.86
N ALA A 18 -69.78 26.44 7.19
CA ALA A 18 -68.94 26.62 6.01
C ALA A 18 -67.43 26.80 6.33
N SER A 19 -67.10 27.26 7.55
CA SER A 19 -65.70 27.51 7.95
C SER A 19 -64.94 26.24 8.35
N TYR A 20 -65.65 25.20 8.84
CA TYR A 20 -65.03 23.94 9.26
C TYR A 20 -64.68 23.01 8.09
N ARG A 21 -65.49 23.01 7.02
CA ARG A 21 -65.29 22.12 5.85
C ARG A 21 -64.08 22.52 4.98
N GLY A 22 -63.76 23.81 4.93
CA GLY A 22 -62.58 24.32 4.20
C GLY A 22 -61.25 24.04 4.89
N LYS A 23 -61.20 24.11 6.23
CA LYS A 23 -59.97 23.87 7.00
C LYS A 23 -59.49 22.41 6.92
N GLY A 24 -60.39 21.43 6.99
CA GLY A 24 -60.03 20.01 6.88
C GLY A 24 -59.43 19.64 5.50
N SER A 25 -59.97 20.21 4.42
CA SER A 25 -59.46 20.00 3.06
C SER A 25 -58.06 20.61 2.88
N GLN A 26 -57.81 21.81 3.41
CA GLN A 26 -56.52 22.48 3.33
C GLN A 26 -55.43 21.78 4.14
N ILE A 27 -55.77 21.24 5.32
CA ILE A 27 -54.85 20.46 6.15
C ILE A 27 -54.46 19.14 5.45
N ALA A 28 -55.42 18.44 4.84
CA ALA A 28 -55.16 17.21 4.10
C ALA A 28 -54.28 17.42 2.86
N THR A 29 -54.50 18.50 2.10
CA THR A 29 -53.64 18.86 0.95
C THR A 29 -52.22 19.22 1.40
N ASN A 30 -52.08 19.99 2.49
CA ASN A 30 -50.77 20.37 3.02
C ASN A 30 -49.97 19.16 3.54
N LEU A 31 -50.62 18.20 4.22
CA LEU A 31 -49.96 16.95 4.65
C LEU A 31 -49.48 16.11 3.45
N SER A 32 -50.28 16.01 2.40
CA SER A 32 -49.92 15.23 1.20
C SER A 32 -48.73 15.84 0.44
N VAL A 33 -48.63 17.17 0.42
CA VAL A 33 -47.51 17.91 -0.20
C VAL A 33 -46.24 17.77 0.63
N ILE A 34 -46.34 17.85 1.96
CA ILE A 34 -45.20 17.61 2.87
C ILE A 34 -44.70 16.18 2.72
N PHE A 35 -45.59 15.19 2.72
CA PHE A 35 -45.20 13.79 2.55
C PHE A 35 -44.53 13.51 1.21
N ARG A 36 -45.04 14.05 0.09
CA ARG A 36 -44.39 13.94 -1.23
C ARG A 36 -43.02 14.61 -1.26
N ARG A 37 -42.88 15.80 -0.65
CA ARG A 37 -41.59 16.50 -0.56
C ARG A 37 -40.58 15.74 0.29
N SER A 38 -41.01 15.21 1.45
CA SER A 38 -40.17 14.38 2.31
C SER A 38 -39.77 13.09 1.63
N LEU A 39 -40.68 12.43 0.90
CA LEU A 39 -40.40 11.20 0.15
C LEU A 39 -39.43 11.46 -1.01
N LEU A 40 -39.63 12.55 -1.77
CA LEU A 40 -38.71 12.95 -2.85
C LEU A 40 -37.32 13.32 -2.30
N ALA A 41 -37.26 14.01 -1.15
CA ALA A 41 -36.00 14.32 -0.48
C ALA A 41 -35.28 13.07 0.02
N LEU A 42 -36.01 12.08 0.56
CA LEU A 42 -35.46 10.78 0.96
C LEU A 42 -34.95 9.98 -0.23
N ILE A 43 -35.70 9.93 -1.34
CA ILE A 43 -35.28 9.26 -2.58
C ILE A 43 -34.02 9.93 -3.14
N PHE A 44 -33.98 11.27 -3.16
CA PHE A 44 -32.80 12.02 -3.60
C PHE A 44 -31.59 11.74 -2.69
N LEU A 45 -31.76 11.73 -1.37
CA LEU A 45 -30.71 11.40 -0.40
C LEU A 45 -30.17 9.97 -0.62
N CYS A 46 -31.05 8.99 -0.86
CA CYS A 46 -30.66 7.62 -1.17
C CYS A 46 -29.92 7.50 -2.52
N LEU A 47 -30.34 8.25 -3.55
CA LEU A 47 -29.67 8.29 -4.85
C LEU A 47 -28.26 8.89 -4.73
N VAL A 48 -28.10 9.99 -3.99
CA VAL A 48 -26.80 10.63 -3.72
C VAL A 48 -25.90 9.72 -2.86
N ALA A 49 -26.45 9.03 -1.87
CA ALA A 49 -25.68 8.07 -1.07
C ALA A 49 -25.21 6.84 -1.90
N GLY A 50 -25.97 6.44 -2.92
CA GLY A 50 -25.63 5.32 -3.81
C GLY A 50 -24.43 5.59 -4.73
N VAL A 51 -24.26 6.83 -5.20
CA VAL A 51 -23.12 7.23 -6.05
C VAL A 51 -21.82 7.49 -5.26
N ALA A 52 -21.88 7.58 -3.93
CA ALA A 52 -20.70 7.85 -3.09
C ALA A 52 -19.81 6.63 -2.84
N ARG A 53 -20.13 5.44 -3.38
CA ARG A 53 -19.46 4.18 -3.03
C ARG A 53 -18.24 3.79 -3.89
N SER A 54 -17.72 4.67 -4.73
CA SER A 54 -16.65 4.25 -5.64
C SER A 54 -15.70 5.40 -6.01
N GLN A 55 -14.68 5.66 -5.17
CA GLN A 55 -13.38 6.19 -5.64
C GLN A 55 -12.21 6.27 -4.61
N ILE A 56 -12.17 5.48 -3.53
CA ILE A 56 -11.12 5.66 -2.49
C ILE A 56 -9.90 4.73 -2.69
N SER A 57 -10.03 3.62 -3.43
CA SER A 57 -8.92 2.69 -3.70
C SER A 57 -8.80 2.39 -5.19
N PRO A 58 -7.63 2.62 -5.83
CA PRO A 58 -7.40 2.32 -7.25
C PRO A 58 -7.49 0.83 -7.60
N GLY A 59 -7.38 -0.04 -6.60
CA GLY A 59 -7.37 -1.49 -6.76
C GLY A 59 -6.84 -2.18 -5.50
N PRO A 60 -7.06 -3.50 -5.36
CA PRO A 60 -6.55 -4.26 -4.22
C PRO A 60 -5.02 -4.25 -4.18
N LEU A 61 -4.47 -4.20 -2.98
CA LEU A 61 -3.03 -4.28 -2.75
C LEU A 61 -2.51 -5.71 -2.98
N SER A 62 -1.22 -5.81 -3.28
CA SER A 62 -0.48 -7.06 -3.36
C SER A 62 -0.55 -7.84 -2.05
N ARG A 63 -0.34 -9.16 -2.13
CA ARG A 63 -0.31 -10.04 -0.97
C ARG A 63 0.66 -9.59 0.12
N ALA A 64 1.79 -8.97 -0.25
CA ALA A 64 2.77 -8.49 0.71
C ALA A 64 2.24 -7.34 1.58
N HIS A 65 1.35 -6.51 1.04
CA HIS A 65 0.77 -5.35 1.72
C HIS A 65 -0.72 -5.50 2.02
N GLN A 66 -1.29 -6.71 1.90
CA GLN A 66 -2.72 -6.94 2.10
C GLN A 66 -3.21 -6.49 3.48
N TYR A 67 -2.34 -6.52 4.50
CA TYR A 67 -2.67 -6.03 5.85
C TYR A 67 -2.93 -4.51 5.91
N LEU A 68 -2.53 -3.76 4.87
CA LEU A 68 -2.78 -2.33 4.69
C LEU A 68 -3.98 -2.05 3.77
N ASP A 69 -4.64 -3.07 3.20
CA ASP A 69 -5.73 -2.91 2.24
C ASP A 69 -7.04 -2.53 2.95
N SER A 70 -7.09 -1.30 3.45
CA SER A 70 -8.19 -0.72 4.19
C SER A 70 -8.43 0.72 3.78
N ALA A 71 -9.70 1.13 3.78
CA ALA A 71 -10.14 2.47 3.38
C ALA A 71 -9.54 3.62 4.21
N THR A 72 -8.96 3.33 5.38
CA THR A 72 -8.36 4.34 6.27
C THR A 72 -6.83 4.32 6.28
N GLN A 73 -6.20 3.36 5.60
CA GLN A 73 -4.74 3.15 5.66
C GLN A 73 -3.99 3.67 4.43
N CYS A 74 -4.66 4.42 3.55
CA CYS A 74 -4.04 5.01 2.36
C CYS A 74 -2.80 5.87 2.72
N THR A 75 -2.82 6.52 3.88
CA THR A 75 -1.74 7.35 4.39
C THR A 75 -0.56 6.57 4.96
N ALA A 76 -0.64 5.23 5.03
CA ALA A 76 0.52 4.40 5.37
C ALA A 76 1.62 4.58 4.31
N CYS A 77 1.23 4.55 3.03
CA CYS A 77 2.16 4.66 1.90
C CYS A 77 2.20 6.08 1.32
N HIS A 78 1.09 6.83 1.34
CA HIS A 78 1.00 8.15 0.73
C HIS A 78 1.12 9.29 1.74
N LYS A 79 1.82 10.35 1.38
CA LYS A 79 1.72 11.65 2.06
C LYS A 79 0.55 12.44 1.48
N LEU A 80 -0.28 13.00 2.36
CA LEU A 80 -1.38 13.87 1.94
C LEU A 80 -0.85 15.26 1.52
N GLY A 81 -1.30 15.74 0.37
CA GLY A 81 -0.96 17.07 -0.17
C GLY A 81 -1.47 17.23 -1.60
N GLY A 82 -1.91 18.44 -1.97
CA GLY A 82 -2.57 18.73 -3.26
C GLY A 82 -1.64 18.74 -4.49
N GLY A 83 -0.71 17.79 -4.58
CA GLY A 83 0.26 17.65 -5.68
C GLY A 83 0.48 16.20 -6.08
N GLN A 84 1.61 15.91 -6.74
CA GLN A 84 1.98 14.54 -7.11
C GLN A 84 2.05 13.65 -5.85
N ALA A 85 1.56 12.41 -5.96
CA ALA A 85 1.64 11.44 -4.87
C ALA A 85 3.10 11.28 -4.42
N VAL A 86 3.36 11.62 -3.15
CA VAL A 86 4.65 11.40 -2.48
C VAL A 86 4.53 10.13 -1.65
N PHE A 87 5.43 9.18 -1.87
CA PHE A 87 5.41 7.87 -1.22
C PHE A 87 6.34 7.80 -0.01
N LYS A 88 6.10 6.79 0.83
CA LYS A 88 6.83 6.52 2.10
C LYS A 88 7.33 5.09 2.20
N CYS A 89 7.68 4.47 1.06
CA CYS A 89 8.11 3.08 1.00
C CYS A 89 9.29 2.79 1.96
N LEU A 90 10.27 3.69 2.00
CA LEU A 90 11.48 3.55 2.81
C LEU A 90 11.27 3.77 4.32
N ASP A 91 10.11 4.27 4.76
CA ASP A 91 9.78 4.39 6.19
C ASP A 91 9.57 3.00 6.81
N CYS A 92 8.96 2.10 6.05
CA CYS A 92 8.81 0.70 6.44
C CYS A 92 9.95 -0.17 5.92
N HIS A 93 10.50 0.08 4.72
CA HIS A 93 11.60 -0.71 4.15
C HIS A 93 12.98 -0.14 4.52
N ASP A 94 13.27 -0.04 5.82
CA ASP A 94 14.53 0.47 6.36
C ASP A 94 15.76 -0.36 5.94
N GLU A 95 15.58 -1.65 5.67
CA GLU A 95 16.60 -2.57 5.17
C GLU A 95 17.06 -2.17 3.76
N ILE A 96 16.16 -1.63 2.95
CA ILE A 96 16.49 -1.08 1.62
C ILE A 96 17.01 0.35 1.76
N ALA A 97 16.42 1.16 2.65
CA ALA A 97 16.83 2.54 2.88
C ALA A 97 18.28 2.64 3.37
N SER A 98 18.71 1.76 4.28
CA SER A 98 20.08 1.66 4.77
C SER A 98 21.06 1.30 3.65
N ARG A 99 20.68 0.39 2.75
CA ARG A 99 21.50 -0.05 1.60
C ARG A 99 21.65 1.02 0.55
N LEU A 100 20.58 1.75 0.24
CA LEU A 100 20.63 2.92 -0.66
C LEU A 100 21.58 4.00 -0.11
N ARG A 101 21.47 4.32 1.18
CA ARG A 101 22.39 5.28 1.84
C ARG A 101 23.85 4.81 1.82
N ALA A 102 24.08 3.51 1.93
CA ALA A 102 25.41 2.92 1.87
C ALA A 102 25.91 2.65 0.44
N ALA A 103 25.10 2.93 -0.59
CA ALA A 103 25.36 2.57 -1.99
C ALA A 103 25.71 1.09 -2.20
N ARG A 104 24.98 0.18 -1.55
CA ARG A 104 25.24 -1.28 -1.59
C ARG A 104 24.12 -2.06 -2.29
N GLY A 105 24.52 -3.08 -3.05
CA GLY A 105 23.62 -4.05 -3.67
C GLY A 105 22.91 -3.53 -4.92
N LEU A 106 21.97 -4.32 -5.43
CA LEU A 106 21.35 -4.07 -6.74
C LEU A 106 20.68 -2.70 -6.84
N HIS A 107 19.90 -2.29 -5.85
CA HIS A 107 19.18 -1.01 -5.91
C HIS A 107 20.10 0.21 -6.04
N ALA A 108 21.34 0.14 -5.53
CA ALA A 108 22.32 1.21 -5.69
C ALA A 108 22.75 1.41 -7.15
N SER A 109 22.65 0.36 -7.99
CA SER A 109 22.97 0.44 -9.43
C SER A 109 21.91 1.19 -10.25
N TYR A 110 20.71 1.41 -9.71
CA TYR A 110 19.61 2.08 -10.41
C TYR A 110 19.55 3.59 -10.17
N HIS A 111 20.58 4.19 -9.54
CA HIS A 111 20.65 5.62 -9.26
C HIS A 111 19.42 6.17 -8.52
N ILE A 112 18.85 5.37 -7.62
CA ILE A 112 17.74 5.80 -6.76
C ILE A 112 18.28 6.79 -5.73
N ASN A 113 17.63 7.96 -5.61
CA ASN A 113 18.02 8.98 -4.64
C ASN A 113 17.88 8.43 -3.21
N PRO A 114 18.95 8.41 -2.39
CA PRO A 114 18.86 7.95 -1.02
C PRO A 114 17.83 8.78 -0.21
N GLY A 115 16.89 8.09 0.44
CA GLY A 115 15.84 8.73 1.24
C GLY A 115 14.60 9.18 0.45
N SER A 116 14.62 9.10 -0.88
CA SER A 116 13.40 9.24 -1.71
C SER A 116 12.72 7.88 -1.88
N SER A 117 11.39 7.86 -1.81
CA SER A 117 10.58 6.70 -2.18
C SER A 117 9.90 6.85 -3.54
N GLN A 118 10.13 7.96 -4.25
CA GLN A 118 9.36 8.32 -5.44
C GLN A 118 9.63 7.39 -6.63
N GLU A 119 10.85 6.89 -6.73
CA GLU A 119 11.33 6.06 -7.83
C GLU A 119 10.94 4.59 -7.65
N CYS A 120 10.63 4.15 -6.42
CA CYS A 120 10.32 2.77 -6.10
C CYS A 120 9.16 2.21 -6.93
N VAL A 121 8.10 3.01 -7.07
CA VAL A 121 6.86 2.60 -7.77
C VAL A 121 7.04 2.40 -9.27
N ARG A 122 8.15 2.86 -9.86
CA ARG A 122 8.47 2.62 -11.29
C ARG A 122 8.71 1.15 -11.58
N CYS A 123 9.22 0.41 -10.58
CA CYS A 123 9.48 -1.03 -10.68
C CYS A 123 8.55 -1.83 -9.77
N HIS A 124 8.30 -1.34 -8.55
CA HIS A 124 7.46 -1.98 -7.53
C HIS A 124 6.09 -1.31 -7.47
N SER A 125 5.30 -1.50 -8.53
CA SER A 125 3.96 -0.92 -8.62
C SER A 125 2.97 -1.67 -7.73
N GLU A 126 2.09 -0.93 -7.08
CA GLU A 126 1.06 -1.43 -6.17
C GLU A 126 -0.35 -1.11 -6.70
N HIS A 127 -1.41 -1.66 -6.09
CA HIS A 127 -2.81 -1.63 -6.55
C HIS A 127 -3.12 -2.48 -7.77
N ASN A 128 -2.25 -3.45 -8.09
CA ASN A 128 -2.36 -4.26 -9.30
C ASN A 128 -2.99 -5.64 -9.06
N GLY A 129 -3.54 -5.92 -7.86
CA GLY A 129 -4.04 -7.25 -7.51
C GLY A 129 -3.24 -7.93 -6.41
N VAL A 130 -3.93 -8.75 -5.62
CA VAL A 130 -3.33 -9.57 -4.55
C VAL A 130 -2.20 -10.46 -5.08
N ASP A 131 -2.37 -11.00 -6.28
CA ASP A 131 -1.40 -11.91 -6.90
C ASP A 131 -0.38 -11.20 -7.81
N PHE A 132 -0.37 -9.86 -7.82
CA PHE A 132 0.62 -9.11 -8.59
C PHE A 132 2.03 -9.27 -7.98
N PRO A 133 3.03 -9.67 -8.78
CA PRO A 133 4.40 -9.78 -8.30
C PRO A 133 5.05 -8.40 -8.18
N LEU A 134 5.12 -7.86 -6.96
CA LEU A 134 5.79 -6.58 -6.68
C LEU A 134 7.25 -6.55 -7.15
N ILE A 135 7.97 -7.66 -6.98
CA ILE A 135 9.38 -7.78 -7.38
C ILE A 135 9.42 -8.66 -8.63
N LYS A 136 9.81 -8.05 -9.76
CA LYS A 136 9.95 -8.74 -11.04
C LYS A 136 11.38 -8.61 -11.53
N TRP A 137 12.12 -9.71 -11.48
CA TRP A 137 13.45 -9.86 -12.06
C TRP A 137 13.67 -11.31 -12.48
N ASP A 138 14.55 -11.55 -13.44
CA ASP A 138 14.88 -12.90 -13.88
C ASP A 138 16.13 -13.40 -13.14
N ILE A 139 15.93 -14.36 -12.24
CA ILE A 139 16.99 -14.99 -11.46
C ILE A 139 17.94 -15.78 -12.36
N LYS A 140 17.46 -16.33 -13.48
CA LYS A 140 18.26 -17.19 -14.37
C LYS A 140 19.30 -16.39 -15.15
N SER A 141 18.99 -15.13 -15.45
CA SER A 141 19.87 -14.23 -16.22
C SER A 141 20.50 -13.14 -15.34
N PHE A 142 20.45 -13.28 -14.02
CA PHE A 142 20.92 -12.24 -13.11
C PHE A 142 22.45 -12.11 -13.14
N ASP A 143 22.96 -10.90 -13.33
CA ASP A 143 24.39 -10.61 -13.27
C ASP A 143 24.79 -10.01 -11.91
N HIS A 144 25.54 -10.79 -11.13
CA HIS A 144 26.04 -10.39 -9.82
C HIS A 144 26.96 -9.17 -9.84
N LYS A 145 27.56 -8.81 -10.99
CA LYS A 145 28.33 -7.56 -11.12
C LYS A 145 27.48 -6.33 -10.80
N GLN A 146 26.17 -6.39 -11.02
CA GLN A 146 25.23 -5.30 -10.72
C GLN A 146 25.10 -5.03 -9.22
N THR A 147 25.51 -5.96 -8.34
CA THR A 147 25.45 -5.78 -6.88
C THR A 147 26.72 -5.21 -6.28
N GLY A 148 27.76 -4.97 -7.09
CA GLY A 148 29.11 -4.62 -6.62
C GLY A 148 29.91 -5.81 -6.08
N TYR A 149 29.46 -7.05 -6.30
CA TYR A 149 30.17 -8.27 -5.92
C TYR A 149 30.13 -9.27 -7.07
N ALA A 150 31.18 -9.24 -7.90
CA ALA A 150 31.29 -10.15 -9.04
C ALA A 150 31.61 -11.58 -8.56
N LEU A 151 30.89 -12.57 -9.10
CA LEU A 151 31.23 -13.97 -8.88
C LEU A 151 32.34 -14.40 -9.83
N GLU A 152 33.51 -14.67 -9.29
CA GLU A 152 34.72 -15.03 -10.04
C GLU A 152 35.19 -16.45 -9.73
N GLY A 153 35.98 -17.01 -10.65
CA GLY A 153 36.59 -18.34 -10.52
C GLY A 153 35.56 -19.43 -10.23
N LYS A 154 35.77 -20.20 -9.17
CA LYS A 154 34.86 -21.30 -8.77
C LYS A 154 33.52 -20.83 -8.20
N HIS A 155 33.35 -19.54 -7.94
CA HIS A 155 32.06 -18.99 -7.54
C HIS A 155 31.15 -18.72 -8.75
N THR A 156 31.73 -18.58 -9.95
CA THR A 156 30.96 -18.34 -11.17
C THR A 156 30.06 -19.54 -11.47
N GLY A 157 28.77 -19.28 -11.69
CA GLY A 157 27.77 -20.31 -12.02
C GLY A 157 27.23 -21.09 -10.82
N LEU A 158 27.60 -20.76 -9.58
CA LEU A 158 26.94 -21.31 -8.40
C LEU A 158 25.45 -20.94 -8.39
N ALA A 159 24.60 -21.89 -8.03
CA ALA A 159 23.19 -21.62 -7.79
C ALA A 159 23.03 -20.60 -6.64
N CYS A 160 22.05 -19.71 -6.75
CA CYS A 160 21.87 -18.61 -5.79
C CYS A 160 21.77 -19.09 -4.33
N ASN A 161 21.09 -20.23 -4.11
CA ASN A 161 20.89 -20.84 -2.80
C ASN A 161 22.15 -21.48 -2.20
N ARG A 162 23.30 -21.49 -2.91
CA ARG A 162 24.59 -21.89 -2.33
C ARG A 162 25.12 -20.80 -1.39
N CYS A 163 24.79 -19.54 -1.67
CA CYS A 163 25.15 -18.41 -0.84
C CYS A 163 23.93 -17.87 -0.08
N HIS A 164 22.81 -17.62 -0.77
CA HIS A 164 21.57 -17.08 -0.22
C HIS A 164 20.79 -18.11 0.59
N THR A 165 21.30 -18.35 1.81
CA THR A 165 20.71 -19.19 2.83
C THR A 165 20.60 -18.43 4.14
N ALA A 166 19.67 -18.87 4.99
CA ALA A 166 19.53 -18.33 6.33
C ALA A 166 20.83 -18.46 7.16
N GLN A 167 21.71 -19.43 6.88
CA GLN A 167 22.96 -19.61 7.62
C GLN A 167 23.97 -18.48 7.33
N HIS A 168 24.05 -18.03 6.08
CA HIS A 168 25.04 -17.03 5.66
C HIS A 168 24.61 -15.57 5.87
N VAL A 169 23.35 -15.32 6.25
CA VAL A 169 22.93 -13.96 6.65
C VAL A 169 23.64 -13.59 7.95
N SER A 170 24.38 -12.47 7.96
CA SER A 170 25.08 -12.02 9.16
C SER A 170 24.11 -11.70 10.29
N GLN A 171 24.54 -11.91 11.54
CA GLN A 171 23.69 -11.63 12.69
C GLN A 171 23.16 -10.19 12.70
N SER A 172 24.03 -9.22 12.38
CA SER A 172 23.69 -7.80 12.31
C SER A 172 22.65 -7.46 11.23
N GLU A 173 22.58 -8.25 10.17
CA GLU A 173 21.64 -8.04 9.07
C GLU A 173 20.27 -8.68 9.36
N ARG A 174 20.23 -9.80 10.10
CA ARG A 174 18.99 -10.50 10.46
C ARG A 174 18.01 -9.61 11.20
N GLU A 175 18.51 -8.74 12.06
CA GLU A 175 17.70 -7.83 12.88
C GLU A 175 16.97 -6.78 12.03
N ASN A 176 17.50 -6.45 10.86
CA ASN A 176 16.96 -5.42 9.98
C ASN A 176 16.12 -5.99 8.82
N ILE A 177 16.37 -7.23 8.39
CA ILE A 177 15.65 -7.84 7.26
C ILE A 177 14.21 -8.20 7.65
N LYS A 178 13.23 -7.64 6.92
CA LYS A 178 11.79 -7.84 7.19
C LYS A 178 11.22 -9.12 6.62
N PHE A 179 11.95 -9.75 5.70
CA PHE A 179 11.54 -11.00 5.11
C PHE A 179 11.63 -12.12 6.14
N LYS A 180 10.49 -12.72 6.52
CA LYS A 180 10.42 -13.74 7.59
C LYS A 180 11.26 -14.98 7.30
N ASP A 181 11.26 -15.44 6.05
CA ASP A 181 12.06 -16.58 5.62
C ASP A 181 13.41 -16.12 5.04
N LEU A 182 14.45 -16.18 5.86
CA LEU A 182 15.80 -15.79 5.47
C LEU A 182 16.43 -16.69 4.39
N ASN A 183 15.82 -17.82 4.02
CA ASN A 183 16.29 -18.58 2.84
C ASN A 183 15.80 -17.98 1.51
N LYS A 184 14.90 -17.00 1.58
CA LYS A 184 14.34 -16.31 0.40
C LYS A 184 14.84 -14.86 0.27
N THR A 185 15.65 -14.39 1.21
CA THR A 185 16.26 -13.06 1.10
C THR A 185 17.54 -13.11 0.27
N PHE A 186 17.73 -12.07 -0.54
CA PHE A 186 18.98 -11.84 -1.26
C PHE A 186 19.89 -10.83 -0.56
N LEU A 187 19.53 -10.45 0.67
CA LEU A 187 20.24 -9.46 1.48
C LEU A 187 21.08 -10.15 2.57
N GLY A 188 22.05 -9.40 3.09
CA GLY A 188 22.72 -9.71 4.36
C GLY A 188 23.84 -10.74 4.32
N ILE A 189 24.28 -11.19 3.14
CA ILE A 189 25.45 -12.07 3.01
C ILE A 189 26.74 -11.25 3.11
N PRO A 190 27.67 -11.60 4.01
CA PRO A 190 29.00 -11.01 4.03
C PRO A 190 29.84 -11.42 2.81
N THR A 191 30.69 -10.51 2.32
CA THR A 191 31.62 -10.78 1.21
C THR A 191 32.98 -11.29 1.67
N ALA A 192 33.23 -11.34 2.99
CA ALA A 192 34.48 -11.84 3.54
C ALA A 192 34.61 -13.35 3.32
N CYS A 193 35.81 -13.81 2.93
CA CYS A 193 36.07 -15.22 2.63
C CYS A 193 35.68 -16.15 3.79
N VAL A 194 35.97 -15.72 5.02
CA VAL A 194 35.73 -16.49 6.24
C VAL A 194 34.25 -16.65 6.60
N ALA A 195 33.35 -15.92 5.93
CA ALA A 195 31.90 -16.10 6.12
C ALA A 195 31.41 -17.46 5.61
N CYS A 196 32.12 -18.05 4.65
CA CYS A 196 31.79 -19.35 4.07
C CYS A 196 32.94 -20.37 4.20
N HIS A 197 34.18 -19.89 4.27
CA HIS A 197 35.37 -20.74 4.30
C HIS A 197 36.01 -20.76 5.68
N GLN A 198 36.44 -21.94 6.13
CA GLN A 198 37.22 -22.05 7.35
C GLN A 198 38.63 -21.48 7.12
N ASP A 199 39.06 -20.58 7.99
CA ASP A 199 40.45 -20.13 8.00
C ASP A 199 41.37 -21.22 8.56
N LYS A 200 42.22 -21.79 7.69
CA LYS A 200 43.22 -22.80 8.05
C LYS A 200 44.45 -22.23 8.75
N HIS A 201 44.60 -20.91 8.77
CA HIS A 201 45.72 -20.21 9.40
C HIS A 201 45.39 -19.74 10.82
N GLU A 202 44.18 -20.02 11.32
CA GLU A 202 43.76 -19.72 12.70
C GLU A 202 43.94 -18.22 13.05
N GLY A 203 43.70 -17.33 12.09
CA GLY A 203 43.80 -15.88 12.25
C GLY A 203 45.21 -15.31 12.16
N ARG A 204 46.25 -16.13 11.98
CA ARG A 204 47.66 -15.69 12.04
C ARG A 204 48.10 -14.81 10.87
N LEU A 205 47.40 -14.86 9.74
CA LEU A 205 47.74 -14.13 8.50
C LEU A 205 46.78 -12.97 8.19
N GLY A 206 45.84 -12.66 9.11
CA GLY A 206 44.81 -11.65 8.87
C GLY A 206 43.71 -12.10 7.90
N GLN A 207 42.92 -11.14 7.41
CA GLN A 207 41.70 -11.40 6.63
C GLN A 207 41.88 -11.23 5.11
N ASN A 208 43.06 -10.79 4.65
CA ASN A 208 43.31 -10.55 3.24
C ASN A 208 43.73 -11.85 2.52
N CYS A 209 42.79 -12.79 2.40
CA CYS A 209 43.02 -14.10 1.79
C CYS A 209 43.58 -13.99 0.36
N LEU A 210 43.25 -12.91 -0.35
CA LEU A 210 43.68 -12.66 -1.73
C LEU A 210 45.17 -12.29 -1.88
N GLN A 211 45.90 -12.10 -0.78
CA GLN A 211 47.37 -11.94 -0.85
C GLN A 211 48.07 -13.22 -1.30
N CYS A 212 47.50 -14.37 -0.95
CA CYS A 212 48.06 -15.67 -1.31
C CYS A 212 47.11 -16.42 -2.24
N HIS A 213 45.84 -16.53 -1.84
CA HIS A 213 44.83 -17.31 -2.55
C HIS A 213 44.13 -16.51 -3.64
N ASN A 214 43.36 -17.19 -4.48
CA ASN A 214 42.46 -16.53 -5.41
C ASN A 214 41.14 -17.29 -5.56
N TYR A 215 40.26 -16.80 -6.43
CA TYR A 215 38.93 -17.38 -6.60
C TYR A 215 38.92 -18.75 -7.30
N ASN A 216 40.04 -19.23 -7.83
CA ASN A 216 40.14 -20.53 -8.51
C ASN A 216 40.58 -21.65 -7.57
N ASP A 217 41.55 -21.39 -6.69
CA ASP A 217 42.04 -22.38 -5.72
C ASP A 217 42.77 -21.74 -4.53
N TRP A 218 42.84 -22.51 -3.44
CA TRP A 218 43.60 -22.17 -2.23
C TRP A 218 45.09 -22.49 -2.33
N LYS A 219 45.52 -23.25 -3.35
CA LYS A 219 46.91 -23.70 -3.47
C LYS A 219 47.90 -22.64 -3.95
N ILE A 220 47.43 -21.43 -4.25
CA ILE A 220 48.31 -20.39 -4.74
C ILE A 220 48.96 -19.68 -3.55
N THR A 221 50.28 -19.62 -3.61
CA THR A 221 51.17 -18.70 -2.91
C THR A 221 52.17 -18.31 -3.98
N SER A 222 51.91 -17.21 -4.69
CA SER A 222 52.84 -16.71 -5.71
C SER A 222 53.82 -15.76 -5.01
N GLY A 223 55.09 -16.18 -4.91
CA GLY A 223 56.23 -15.34 -4.53
C GLY A 223 56.60 -15.39 -3.06
#